data_AF-A0A402ADM0-F1
#
_entry.id   AF-A0A402ADM0-F1
#
_cell.length_a   1.000
_cell.length_b   1.000
_cell.length_c   1.000
_cell.angle_alpha   90.00
_cell.angle_beta   90.00
_cell.angle_gamma   90.00
#
_symmetry.space_group_name_H-M   'P 1'
#
loop_
_entity.id
_entity.type
_entity.pdbx_description
1 polymer ?
#
loop_
_entity_poly.entity_id
_entity_poly.type
_entity_poly.pdbx_seq_one_letter_code
_entity_poly.pdbx_strand_id
1 'polypeptide(L)' 'MPAVGTPEPGGLSWYQILDLFQEICRRTTIVGMDVVELCPMEGQTRADFLAAKLAYKMIGYRLFKN' A
#
# COMPACT_ATOMS: atom_id res chain seq x y z
N MET A 1 9.33 2.25 -4.53
CA MET A 1 8.29 3.25 -4.88
C MET A 1 8.98 4.60 -4.99
N PRO A 2 9.39 5.06 -6.19
CA PRO A 2 10.15 6.31 -6.31
C PRO A 2 9.27 7.57 -6.40
N ALA A 3 7.98 7.43 -6.73
CA ALA A 3 7.08 8.55 -7.05
C ALA A 3 6.37 9.08 -5.79
N VAL A 4 7.14 9.77 -4.95
CA VAL A 4 6.70 10.44 -3.72
C VAL A 4 7.48 11.75 -3.56
N GLY A 5 6.99 12.68 -2.74
CA GLY A 5 7.71 13.95 -2.49
C GLY A 5 9.06 13.76 -1.78
N THR A 6 9.19 12.72 -0.96
CA THR A 6 10.35 12.45 -0.10
C THR A 6 10.77 10.98 -0.18
N PRO A 7 11.47 10.55 -1.24
CA PRO A 7 11.87 9.16 -1.40
C PRO A 7 12.98 8.78 -0.42
N GLU A 8 12.77 7.70 0.35
CA GLU A 8 13.75 7.18 1.31
C GLU A 8 14.30 5.80 0.90
N PRO A 9 15.61 5.54 1.05
CA PRO A 9 16.19 4.22 0.86
C PRO A 9 15.80 3.25 1.99
N GLY A 10 15.88 1.94 1.72
CA GLY A 10 15.68 0.90 2.75
C GLY A 10 14.24 0.70 3.23
N GLY A 11 13.25 1.23 2.50
CA GLY A 11 11.83 1.04 2.82
C GLY A 11 11.34 -0.41 2.71
N LEU A 12 10.07 -0.63 3.09
CA LEU A 12 9.44 -1.95 3.04
C LEU A 12 9.37 -2.50 1.62
N SER A 13 9.68 -3.79 1.49
CA SER A 13 9.35 -4.55 0.28
C SER A 13 7.85 -4.80 0.17
N TRP A 14 7.40 -5.17 -1.02
CA TRP A 14 6.00 -5.47 -1.31
C TRP A 14 5.40 -6.54 -0.38
N TYR A 15 6.12 -7.63 -0.14
CA TYR A 15 5.58 -8.70 0.71
C TYR A 15 5.57 -8.31 2.18
N GLN A 16 6.59 -7.58 2.66
CA GLN A 16 6.62 -7.10 4.04
C GLN A 16 5.42 -6.20 4.39
N ILE A 17 5.02 -5.28 3.49
CA ILE A 17 3.85 -4.43 3.76
C ILE A 17 2.53 -5.23 3.73
N LEU A 18 2.41 -6.24 2.86
CA LEU A 18 1.22 -7.10 2.83
C LEU A 18 1.12 -7.99 4.07
N ASP A 19 2.24 -8.52 4.56
CA ASP A 19 2.28 -9.33 5.78
C ASP A 19 1.96 -8.49 7.01
N LEU A 20 2.55 -7.28 7.10
CA LEU A 20 2.22 -6.31 8.14
C LEU A 20 0.71 -5.99 8.14
N PHE A 21 0.14 -5.73 6.96
CA PHE A 21 -1.27 -5.36 6.85
C PHE A 21 -2.21 -6.53 7.22
N GLN A 22 -1.88 -7.76 6.83
CA GLN A 22 -2.62 -8.95 7.26
C GLN A 22 -2.61 -9.10 8.78
N GLU A 23 -1.46 -8.84 9.42
CA GLU A 23 -1.36 -8.92 10.87
C GLU A 23 -2.14 -7.81 11.58
N ILE A 24 -2.17 -6.59 11.03
CA ILE A 24 -3.03 -5.50 11.51
C ILE A 24 -4.50 -5.94 11.42
N CYS A 25 -4.94 -6.43 10.25
CA CYS A 25 -6.29 -6.95 10.07
C CYS A 25 -6.64 -8.03 11.11
N ARG A 26 -5.70 -8.91 11.47
CA ARG A 26 -5.94 -9.99 12.45
C ARG A 26 -6.14 -9.45 13.87
N ARG A 27 -5.42 -8.38 14.23
CA ARG A 27 -5.39 -7.85 15.60
C ARG A 27 -6.35 -6.69 15.86
N THR A 28 -6.83 -6.02 14.83
CA THR A 28 -7.63 -4.80 14.97
C THR A 28 -8.83 -4.78 14.04
N THR A 29 -9.82 -3.96 14.39
CA THR A 29 -10.95 -3.63 13.51
C THR A 29 -10.62 -2.34 12.76
N ILE A 30 -10.31 -2.45 11.48
CA ILE A 30 -10.06 -1.28 10.62
C ILE A 30 -11.40 -0.64 10.26
N VAL A 31 -11.57 0.64 10.58
CA VAL A 31 -12.77 1.46 10.30
C VAL A 31 -12.59 2.41 9.10
N GLY A 32 -11.36 2.65 8.66
CA GLY A 32 -11.02 3.51 7.53
C GLY A 32 -9.52 3.42 7.20
N MET A 33 -9.17 3.74 5.96
CA MET A 33 -7.79 3.73 5.45
C MET A 33 -7.63 4.79 4.35
N ASP A 34 -6.43 5.34 4.24
CA ASP A 34 -6.00 6.20 3.14
C ASP A 34 -4.69 5.66 2.51
N VAL A 35 -4.44 6.04 1.26
CA VAL A 35 -3.17 5.82 0.57
C VAL A 35 -2.76 7.17 0.01
N VAL A 36 -1.75 7.78 0.64
CA VAL A 36 -1.35 9.17 0.42
C VAL A 36 0.07 9.25 -0.15
N GLU A 37 0.51 10.47 -0.46
CA GLU A 37 1.87 10.81 -0.91
C GLU A 37 2.29 10.24 -2.28
N LEU A 38 1.40 9.56 -3.01
CA LEU A 38 1.63 9.26 -4.42
C LEU A 38 1.79 10.58 -5.19
N CYS A 39 2.96 10.76 -5.79
CA CYS A 39 3.26 11.90 -6.66
C CYS A 39 3.55 11.36 -8.07
N PRO A 40 2.54 11.26 -8.97
CA PRO A 40 2.70 10.66 -10.29
C PRO A 40 3.80 11.35 -11.10
N MET A 41 4.56 10.56 -11.85
CA MET A 41 5.60 11.07 -12.74
C MET A 41 5.14 10.95 -14.19
N GLU A 42 5.26 12.03 -14.95
CA GLU A 42 4.87 12.06 -16.37
C GLU A 42 5.59 10.94 -17.15
N GLY A 43 4.83 10.22 -17.98
CA GLY A 43 5.35 9.09 -18.76
C GLY A 43 5.67 7.82 -17.96
N GLN A 44 5.41 7.77 -16.65
CA GLN A 44 5.71 6.58 -15.81
C GLN A 44 4.56 6.21 -14.86
N THR A 45 3.81 5.16 -15.20
CA THR A 45 2.64 4.71 -14.42
C THR A 45 2.92 3.60 -13.40
N ARG A 46 4.18 3.17 -13.28
CA ARG A 46 4.56 2.00 -12.46
C ARG A 46 4.26 2.22 -10.98
N ALA A 47 4.50 3.43 -10.49
CA ALA A 47 4.25 3.84 -9.12
C ALA A 47 2.74 3.96 -8.84
N ASP A 48 2.00 4.54 -9.77
CA ASP A 48 0.54 4.68 -9.72
C ASP A 48 -0.12 3.30 -9.61
N PHE A 49 0.30 2.37 -10.47
CA PHE A 49 -0.18 0.99 -10.44
C PHE A 49 0.17 0.29 -9.13
N LEU A 50 1.38 0.51 -8.59
CA LEU A 50 1.79 -0.04 -7.30
C LEU A 50 0.88 0.45 -6.16
N ALA A 51 0.59 1.76 -6.10
CA ALA A 51 -0.28 2.35 -5.09
C ALA A 51 -1.73 1.85 -5.23
N ALA A 52 -2.27 1.82 -6.45
CA ALA A 52 -3.60 1.29 -6.74
C ALA A 52 -3.73 -0.19 -6.36
N LYS A 53 -2.70 -1.00 -6.66
CA LYS A 53 -2.67 -2.42 -6.31
C LYS A 53 -2.57 -2.62 -4.79
N LEU A 54 -1.83 -1.76 -4.08
CA LEU A 54 -1.77 -1.79 -2.62
C LEU A 54 -3.15 -1.51 -2.02
N ALA A 55 -3.82 -0.44 -2.46
CA ALA A 55 -5.19 -0.13 -2.02
C ALA A 55 -6.16 -1.28 -2.29
N TYR A 56 -6.11 -1.88 -3.48
CA TYR A 56 -6.94 -3.04 -3.82
C TYR A 56 -6.68 -4.23 -2.89
N LYS A 57 -5.41 -4.51 -2.57
CA LYS A 57 -5.04 -5.58 -1.64
C LYS A 57 -5.49 -5.29 -0.21
N MET A 58 -5.38 -4.04 0.26
CA MET A 58 -5.84 -3.62 1.59
C MET A 58 -7.36 -3.79 1.74
N ILE A 59 -8.14 -3.37 0.73
CA ILE A 59 -9.60 -3.59 0.67
C ILE A 59 -9.88 -5.10 0.71
N GLY A 60 -9.20 -5.88 -0.13
CA GLY A 60 -9.35 -7.34 -0.18
C GLY A 60 -9.12 -8.00 1.17
N TYR A 61 -7.99 -7.70 1.84
CA TYR A 61 -7.66 -8.28 3.15
C TYR A 61 -8.61 -7.84 4.26
N ARG A 62 -9.20 -6.64 4.16
CA ARG A 62 -10.18 -6.16 5.14
C ARG A 62 -11.55 -6.81 4.98
N LEU A 63 -11.98 -7.07 3.74
CA LEU A 63 -13.31 -7.62 3.43
C LEU A 63 -13.32 -9.15 3.44
N PHE A 64 -12.28 -9.78 2.91
CA PHE A 64 -12.19 -11.20 2.70
C PHE A 64 -11.06 -11.75 3.57
N LYS A 65 -11.40 -12.10 4.80
CA LYS A 65 -10.55 -12.94 5.65
C LYS A 65 -10.88 -14.40 5.35
N ASN A 66 -9.85 -15.22 5.16
CA ASN A 66 -9.94 -16.66 5.36
C ASN A 66 -9.79 -16.96 6.86
#